data_AF-A0A925ENC7-F1
#
_entry.id   AF-A0A925ENC7-F1
#
_cell.length_a   1.000
_cell.length_b   1.000
_cell.length_c   1.000
_cell.angle_alpha   90.00
_cell.angle_beta   90.00
_cell.angle_gamma   90.00
#
_symmetry.space_group_name_H-M   'P 1'
#
loop_
_entity.id
_entity.type
_entity.pdbx_description
1 polymer ?
#
loop_
_entity_poly.entity_id
_entity_poly.type
_entity_poly.pdbx_seq_one_letter_code
_entity_poly.pdbx_strand_id
1 'polypeptide(L)'
;MPAQARQKKEKQPPILFNKTQNIIKQVNKLLGGTLVTYFNNPRGSVCHDDVLALFELLEKIGHQEKIYLFIKSSGGNGQASLRIVNLLRQYCDEVIAVIPLECASAATMITLGANEIQMGPMAYLTPVDTSLTHSLSPLDRDNDRVSVSLDELMRVVRLWQAQNGDAKENPYQELFQHVHPLVIGAVDRAESLSIMLCRELLAYHIKDDETQEKIAGALNAKYPSHGYPILFEEAKRIGLKVSHLTPEINTLLLKLNELYSEMGQRATTDFDDTHAHGNEILNIWESTSVLVYYQQDKDWFYRTEERRWISLNDISRWRRVTKVGNKVEKSILHIA
;
A
#
# COMPACT_ATOMS: atom_id res chain seq x y z
N MET A 1 -51.31 12.34 4.86
CA MET A 1 -50.44 11.30 4.28
C MET A 1 -49.01 11.74 4.46
N PRO A 2 -48.17 11.01 5.23
CA PRO A 2 -46.76 11.37 5.31
C PRO A 2 -46.12 11.14 3.94
N ALA A 3 -45.40 12.15 3.45
CA ALA A 3 -44.67 12.07 2.20
C ALA A 3 -43.72 10.86 2.26
N GLN A 4 -43.83 9.95 1.28
CA GLN A 4 -42.82 8.93 1.07
C GLN A 4 -41.48 9.65 0.91
N ALA A 5 -40.60 9.53 1.90
CA ALA A 5 -39.23 10.00 1.80
C ALA A 5 -38.63 9.38 0.54
N ARG A 6 -38.26 10.21 -0.45
CA ARG A 6 -37.51 9.74 -1.62
C ARG A 6 -36.25 9.05 -1.08
N GLN A 7 -36.19 7.72 -1.18
CA GLN A 7 -34.98 6.97 -0.88
C GLN A 7 -33.86 7.58 -1.73
N LYS A 8 -32.86 8.17 -1.08
CA LYS A 8 -31.68 8.70 -1.78
C LYS A 8 -31.01 7.53 -2.49
N LYS A 9 -30.79 7.65 -3.79
CA LYS A 9 -30.08 6.62 -4.55
C LYS A 9 -28.62 6.57 -4.09
N GLU A 10 -28.14 5.38 -3.74
CA GLU A 10 -26.74 5.15 -3.39
C GLU A 10 -25.81 5.59 -4.51
N LYS A 11 -24.80 6.39 -4.15
CA LYS A 11 -23.68 6.73 -5.04
C LYS A 11 -22.87 5.48 -5.30
N GLN A 12 -22.53 5.23 -6.56
CA GLN A 12 -21.65 4.15 -6.97
C GLN A 12 -20.57 4.71 -7.90
N PRO A 13 -19.30 4.35 -7.69
CA PRO A 13 -18.23 4.76 -8.58
C PRO A 13 -18.37 4.08 -9.95
N PRO A 14 -17.92 4.74 -11.03
CA PRO A 14 -17.91 4.13 -12.35
C PRO A 14 -16.89 2.99 -12.43
N ILE A 15 -17.10 2.06 -13.36
CA ILE A 15 -16.10 1.06 -13.75
C ILE A 15 -15.65 1.38 -15.17
N LEU A 16 -14.45 1.92 -15.31
CA LEU A 16 -13.91 2.51 -16.55
C LEU A 16 -13.02 1.53 -17.35
N PHE A 17 -13.29 0.24 -17.23
CA PHE A 17 -12.49 -0.86 -17.79
C PHE A 17 -12.10 -0.67 -19.27
N ASN A 18 -13.04 -0.31 -20.15
CA ASN A 18 -12.69 -0.12 -21.57
C ASN A 18 -11.69 1.04 -21.80
N LYS A 19 -11.77 2.11 -20.98
CA LYS A 19 -10.85 3.25 -21.08
C LYS A 19 -9.45 2.87 -20.57
N THR A 20 -9.37 2.19 -19.43
CA THR A 20 -8.10 1.73 -18.84
C THR A 20 -7.42 0.71 -19.76
N GLN A 21 -8.15 -0.25 -20.30
CA GLN A 21 -7.63 -1.26 -21.25
C GLN A 21 -7.03 -0.64 -22.52
N ASN A 22 -7.61 0.45 -23.04
CA ASN A 22 -7.05 1.16 -24.19
C ASN A 22 -5.69 1.79 -23.86
N ILE A 23 -5.52 2.34 -22.66
CA ILE A 23 -4.24 2.91 -22.21
C ILE A 23 -3.22 1.80 -21.94
N ILE A 24 -3.61 0.74 -21.23
CA ILE A 24 -2.74 -0.42 -20.96
C ILE A 24 -2.19 -1.00 -22.27
N LYS A 25 -3.02 -1.13 -23.31
CA LYS A 25 -2.59 -1.58 -24.63
C LYS A 25 -1.53 -0.66 -25.26
N GLN A 26 -1.67 0.66 -25.13
CA GLN A 26 -0.68 1.62 -25.63
C GLN A 26 0.62 1.54 -24.85
N VAL A 27 0.54 1.47 -23.52
CA VAL A 27 1.69 1.39 -22.63
C VAL A 27 2.48 0.08 -22.86
N ASN A 28 1.81 -1.07 -22.97
CA ASN A 28 2.46 -2.35 -23.28
C ASN A 28 3.26 -2.29 -24.59
N LYS A 29 2.72 -1.62 -25.62
CA LYS A 29 3.40 -1.44 -26.90
C LYS A 29 4.68 -0.60 -26.76
N LEU A 30 4.65 0.45 -25.94
CA LEU A 30 5.81 1.33 -25.71
C LEU A 30 6.87 0.68 -24.83
N LEU A 31 6.44 -0.08 -23.82
CA LEU A 31 7.33 -0.77 -22.88
C LEU A 31 7.94 -2.04 -23.47
N GLY A 32 7.28 -2.67 -24.45
CA GLY A 32 7.71 -3.97 -24.99
C GLY A 32 7.52 -5.12 -23.99
N GLY A 33 6.55 -5.00 -23.08
CA GLY A 33 6.25 -6.01 -22.06
C GLY A 33 4.84 -5.84 -21.51
N THR A 34 4.51 -6.62 -20.48
CA THR A 34 3.17 -6.64 -19.90
C THR A 34 3.08 -5.70 -18.69
N LEU A 35 2.21 -4.70 -18.77
CA LEU A 35 1.87 -3.83 -17.64
C LEU A 35 0.89 -4.56 -16.72
N VAL A 36 1.26 -4.64 -15.44
CA VAL A 36 0.38 -4.99 -14.33
C VAL A 36 0.26 -3.74 -13.47
N THR A 37 -0.95 -3.33 -13.14
CA THR A 37 -1.19 -2.13 -12.34
C THR A 37 -1.69 -2.50 -10.96
N TYR A 38 -1.20 -1.76 -9.98
CA TYR A 38 -1.67 -1.80 -8.61
C TYR A 38 -1.93 -0.38 -8.12
N PHE A 39 -3.18 -0.14 -7.70
CA PHE A 39 -3.62 1.15 -7.20
C PHE A 39 -4.39 0.98 -5.89
N ASN A 40 -4.00 1.76 -4.89
CA ASN A 40 -4.83 2.03 -3.72
C ASN A 40 -5.39 3.45 -3.78
N ASN A 41 -6.69 3.56 -3.53
CA ASN A 41 -7.25 4.84 -3.15
C ASN A 41 -6.71 5.25 -1.75
N PRO A 42 -6.85 6.52 -1.31
CA PRO A 42 -6.33 6.97 -0.02
C PRO A 42 -6.89 6.26 1.23
N ARG A 43 -7.94 5.44 1.09
CA ARG A 43 -8.57 4.64 2.16
C ARG A 43 -8.31 3.14 2.01
N GLY A 44 -7.66 2.74 0.92
CA GLY A 44 -7.18 1.39 0.66
C GLY A 44 -5.78 1.21 1.22
N SER A 45 -5.31 -0.03 1.23
CA SER A 45 -3.98 -0.37 1.72
C SER A 45 -3.52 -1.69 1.12
N VAL A 46 -2.20 -1.92 1.14
CA VAL A 46 -1.62 -3.23 0.86
C VAL A 46 -2.08 -4.24 1.91
N CYS A 47 -2.79 -5.28 1.49
CA CYS A 47 -3.34 -6.28 2.39
C CYS A 47 -3.10 -7.71 1.88
N HIS A 48 -3.33 -8.70 2.74
CA HIS A 48 -3.11 -10.10 2.39
C HIS A 48 -4.02 -10.62 1.26
N ASP A 49 -5.21 -10.02 1.10
CA ASP A 49 -6.17 -10.41 0.08
C ASP A 49 -5.74 -9.96 -1.33
N ASP A 50 -4.87 -8.93 -1.42
CA ASP A 50 -4.28 -8.50 -2.69
C ASP A 50 -3.53 -9.65 -3.38
N VAL A 51 -2.99 -10.61 -2.62
CA VAL A 51 -2.26 -11.77 -3.17
C VAL A 51 -3.18 -12.63 -4.03
N LEU A 52 -4.42 -12.85 -3.59
CA LEU A 52 -5.41 -13.63 -4.34
C LEU A 52 -5.93 -12.84 -5.55
N ALA A 53 -6.16 -11.54 -5.39
CA ALA A 53 -6.54 -10.67 -6.50
C ALA A 53 -5.46 -10.65 -7.60
N LEU A 54 -4.20 -10.57 -7.20
CA LEU A 54 -3.06 -10.66 -8.10
C LEU A 54 -2.94 -12.06 -8.74
N PHE A 55 -3.15 -13.14 -7.99
CA PHE A 55 -3.12 -14.49 -8.53
C PHE A 55 -4.12 -14.68 -9.68
N GLU A 56 -5.36 -14.21 -9.53
CA GLU A 56 -6.37 -14.26 -10.61
C GLU A 56 -5.93 -13.51 -11.87
N LEU A 57 -5.24 -12.38 -11.70
CA LEU A 57 -4.70 -11.61 -12.80
C LEU A 57 -3.54 -12.37 -13.49
N LEU A 58 -2.62 -12.93 -12.71
CA LEU A 58 -1.45 -13.66 -13.21
C LEU A 58 -1.84 -14.96 -13.90
N GLU A 59 -2.81 -15.72 -13.37
CA GLU A 59 -3.38 -16.89 -14.05
C GLU A 59 -3.99 -16.54 -15.41
N LYS A 60 -4.56 -15.33 -15.53
CA LYS A 60 -5.17 -14.88 -16.78
C LYS A 60 -4.15 -14.49 -17.85
N ILE A 61 -3.06 -13.83 -17.45
CA ILE A 61 -2.01 -13.39 -18.38
C ILE A 61 -0.97 -14.49 -18.64
N GLY A 62 -0.85 -15.47 -17.74
CA GLY A 62 0.17 -16.50 -17.77
C GLY A 62 1.58 -15.98 -17.46
N HIS A 63 2.56 -16.88 -17.52
CA HIS A 63 3.96 -16.51 -17.30
C HIS A 63 4.44 -15.46 -18.33
N GLN A 64 5.19 -14.47 -17.87
CA GLN A 64 5.72 -13.36 -18.66
C GLN A 64 7.23 -13.28 -18.50
N GLU A 65 7.98 -13.03 -19.57
CA GLU A 65 9.42 -12.74 -19.44
C GLU A 65 9.67 -11.44 -18.66
N LYS A 66 8.79 -10.45 -18.85
CA LYS A 66 8.92 -9.11 -18.28
C LYS A 66 7.58 -8.50 -17.90
N ILE A 67 7.46 -8.14 -16.62
CA ILE A 67 6.32 -7.39 -16.07
C ILE A 67 6.78 -6.00 -15.67
N TYR A 68 6.06 -5.01 -16.16
CA TYR A 68 6.12 -3.64 -15.66
C TYR A 68 5.02 -3.45 -14.63
N LEU A 69 5.39 -3.24 -13.37
CA LEU A 69 4.47 -3.11 -12.26
C LEU A 69 4.23 -1.63 -11.94
N PHE A 70 3.09 -1.09 -12.38
CA PHE A 70 2.64 0.23 -11.94
C PHE A 70 2.21 0.15 -10.49
N ILE A 71 2.71 1.06 -9.65
CA ILE A 71 2.31 1.15 -8.24
C ILE A 71 1.97 2.59 -7.89
N LYS A 72 0.78 2.77 -7.32
CA LYS A 72 0.38 3.96 -6.57
C LYS A 72 -0.27 3.48 -5.29
N SER A 73 0.39 3.71 -4.15
CA SER A 73 -0.11 3.24 -2.86
C SER A 73 0.47 4.01 -1.69
N SER A 74 -0.35 4.20 -0.66
CA SER A 74 0.04 4.80 0.63
C SER A 74 0.59 3.78 1.62
N GLY A 75 0.81 2.53 1.22
CA GLY A 75 1.36 1.46 2.06
C GLY A 75 0.30 0.54 2.67
N GLY A 76 0.65 -0.12 3.77
CA GLY A 76 -0.17 -1.17 4.38
C GLY A 76 0.69 -2.22 5.06
N ASN A 77 0.40 -3.50 4.81
CA ASN A 77 1.07 -4.62 5.44
C ASN A 77 2.34 -5.05 4.65
N GLY A 78 3.52 -4.99 5.27
CA GLY A 78 4.79 -5.38 4.63
C GLY A 78 4.91 -6.89 4.32
N GLN A 79 4.28 -7.77 5.11
CA GLN A 79 4.29 -9.21 4.82
C GLN A 79 3.44 -9.55 3.59
N ALA A 80 2.37 -8.79 3.34
CA ALA A 80 1.63 -8.87 2.09
C ALA A 80 2.51 -8.49 0.90
N SER A 81 3.38 -7.48 1.03
CA SER A 81 4.35 -7.12 -0.01
C SER A 81 5.29 -8.28 -0.37
N LEU A 82 5.81 -9.01 0.62
CA LEU A 82 6.63 -10.20 0.38
C LEU A 82 5.84 -11.27 -0.40
N ARG A 83 4.60 -11.54 0.00
CA ARG A 83 3.75 -12.52 -0.68
C ARG A 83 3.43 -12.11 -2.12
N ILE A 84 3.15 -10.82 -2.35
CA ILE A 84 2.91 -10.22 -3.67
C ILE A 84 4.13 -10.43 -4.58
N VAL A 85 5.32 -10.06 -4.11
CA VAL A 85 6.56 -10.19 -4.90
C VAL A 85 6.91 -11.65 -5.15
N ASN A 86 6.82 -12.51 -4.13
CA ASN A 86 7.05 -13.95 -4.30
C ASN A 86 6.12 -14.56 -5.36
N LEU A 87 4.85 -14.14 -5.39
CA LEU A 87 3.92 -14.58 -6.41
C LEU A 87 4.28 -14.02 -7.80
N LEU A 88 4.60 -12.73 -7.91
CA LEU A 88 5.09 -12.15 -9.18
C LEU A 88 6.27 -12.92 -9.75
N ARG A 89 7.23 -13.31 -8.89
CA ARG A 89 8.44 -14.05 -9.26
C ARG A 89 8.17 -15.48 -9.75
N GLN A 90 7.03 -16.06 -9.43
CA GLN A 90 6.62 -17.36 -9.98
C GLN A 90 6.06 -17.23 -11.41
N TYR A 91 5.52 -16.07 -11.76
CA TYR A 91 4.90 -15.79 -13.06
C TYR A 91 5.75 -14.85 -13.93
N CYS A 92 6.92 -14.44 -13.46
CA CYS A 92 7.76 -13.48 -14.17
C CYS A 92 9.24 -13.56 -13.83
N ASP A 93 10.09 -13.49 -14.86
CA ASP A 93 11.54 -13.47 -14.72
C ASP A 93 12.06 -12.09 -14.30
N GLU A 94 11.62 -11.04 -14.99
CA GLU A 94 12.07 -9.65 -14.75
C GLU A 94 10.90 -8.74 -14.36
N VAL A 95 10.95 -8.17 -13.16
CA VAL A 95 9.96 -7.21 -12.67
C VAL A 95 10.57 -5.81 -12.67
N ILE A 96 9.92 -4.86 -13.34
CA ILE A 96 10.31 -3.45 -13.36
C ILE A 96 9.19 -2.64 -12.73
N ALA A 97 9.46 -1.99 -11.59
CA ALA A 97 8.48 -1.11 -10.97
C ALA A 97 8.41 0.22 -11.74
N VAL A 98 7.21 0.67 -12.13
CA VAL A 98 6.99 1.95 -12.80
C VAL A 98 6.16 2.86 -11.91
N ILE A 99 6.80 3.89 -11.36
CA ILE A 99 6.24 4.71 -10.29
C ILE A 99 6.08 6.14 -10.81
N PRO A 100 4.88 6.59 -11.18
CA PRO A 100 4.66 7.98 -11.60
C PRO A 100 4.36 8.93 -10.44
N LEU A 101 3.96 8.40 -9.27
CA LEU A 101 3.43 9.14 -8.12
C LEU A 101 3.93 8.51 -6.79
N GLU A 102 3.12 8.58 -5.74
CA GLU A 102 3.43 8.08 -4.41
C GLU A 102 3.51 6.54 -4.33
N CYS A 103 4.55 6.05 -3.69
CA CYS A 103 4.74 4.65 -3.35
C CYS A 103 5.31 4.55 -1.94
N ALA A 104 4.45 4.38 -0.93
CA ALA A 104 4.83 4.50 0.46
C ALA A 104 4.90 3.17 1.21
N SER A 105 5.79 3.08 2.19
CA SER A 105 5.88 2.02 3.21
C SER A 105 5.85 0.61 2.59
N ALA A 106 4.82 -0.20 2.86
CA ALA A 106 4.66 -1.52 2.26
C ALA A 106 4.72 -1.53 0.72
N ALA A 107 4.30 -0.45 0.05
CA ALA A 107 4.44 -0.33 -1.40
C ALA A 107 5.90 -0.13 -1.82
N THR A 108 6.69 0.66 -1.06
CA THR A 108 8.15 0.73 -1.23
C THR A 108 8.75 -0.67 -1.15
N MET A 109 8.33 -1.50 -0.18
CA MET A 109 8.81 -2.88 -0.08
C MET A 109 8.55 -3.68 -1.36
N ILE A 110 7.36 -3.55 -1.99
CA ILE A 110 7.09 -4.23 -3.27
C ILE A 110 8.12 -3.82 -4.34
N THR A 111 8.51 -2.54 -4.39
CA THR A 111 9.54 -2.07 -5.33
C THR A 111 10.93 -2.63 -5.06
N LEU A 112 11.26 -2.96 -3.81
CA LEU A 112 12.54 -3.62 -3.49
C LEU A 112 12.64 -5.01 -4.10
N GLY A 113 11.49 -5.65 -4.34
CA GLY A 113 11.40 -6.91 -5.07
C GLY A 113 11.61 -6.80 -6.57
N ALA A 114 11.62 -5.58 -7.14
CA ALA A 114 11.78 -5.35 -8.58
C ALA A 114 13.26 -5.20 -8.96
N ASN A 115 13.61 -5.68 -10.15
CA ASN A 115 14.96 -5.58 -10.73
C ASN A 115 15.37 -4.14 -11.03
N GLU A 116 14.41 -3.24 -11.21
CA GLU A 116 14.61 -1.82 -11.50
C GLU A 116 13.37 -1.02 -11.09
N ILE A 117 13.57 0.22 -10.65
CA ILE A 117 12.49 1.17 -10.36
C ILE A 117 12.59 2.35 -11.31
N GLN A 118 11.62 2.48 -12.22
CA GLN A 118 11.49 3.61 -13.12
C GLN A 118 10.60 4.67 -12.47
N MET A 119 11.16 5.84 -12.21
CA MET A 119 10.50 6.91 -11.49
C MET A 119 10.10 8.06 -12.43
N GLY A 120 8.86 8.52 -12.27
CA GLY A 120 8.37 9.75 -12.89
C GLY A 120 8.83 11.00 -12.13
N PRO A 121 8.63 12.21 -12.69
CA PRO A 121 9.07 13.45 -12.06
C PRO A 121 8.38 13.78 -10.71
N MET A 122 7.19 13.25 -10.47
CA MET A 122 6.41 13.43 -9.23
C MET A 122 6.52 12.21 -8.30
N ALA A 123 7.33 11.23 -8.67
CA ALA A 123 7.43 9.98 -7.95
C ALA A 123 8.28 10.13 -6.69
N TYR A 124 7.83 9.47 -5.62
CA TYR A 124 8.61 9.36 -4.40
C TYR A 124 8.33 8.02 -3.73
N LEU A 125 9.39 7.46 -3.13
CA LEU A 125 9.27 6.36 -2.19
C LEU A 125 9.21 6.93 -0.77
N THR A 126 8.82 6.13 0.21
CA THR A 126 8.97 6.49 1.63
C THR A 126 9.75 5.43 2.40
N PRO A 127 10.28 5.80 3.59
CA PRO A 127 10.78 4.85 4.57
C PRO A 127 9.80 3.72 4.88
N VAL A 128 10.35 2.64 5.42
CA VAL A 128 9.63 1.41 5.76
C VAL A 128 9.79 1.06 7.25
N ASP A 129 10.19 2.04 8.05
CA ASP A 129 10.24 1.93 9.50
C ASP A 129 8.86 1.57 10.05
N THR A 130 8.85 0.74 11.09
CA THR A 130 7.61 0.22 11.67
C THR A 130 7.28 0.93 12.96
N SER A 131 6.07 1.47 13.00
CA SER A 131 5.36 1.77 14.25
C SER A 131 4.20 0.81 14.42
N LEU A 132 3.79 0.54 15.66
CA LEU A 132 2.62 -0.30 15.91
C LEU A 132 1.80 0.18 17.11
N THR A 133 0.51 -0.10 17.04
CA THR A 133 -0.44 0.08 18.13
C THR A 133 -0.69 -1.26 18.82
N HIS A 134 -0.16 -1.45 20.02
CA HIS A 134 -0.30 -2.67 20.82
C HIS A 134 -1.48 -2.57 21.79
N SER A 135 -2.02 -3.70 22.25
CA SER A 135 -3.03 -3.75 23.32
C SER A 135 -2.55 -3.22 24.69
N LEU A 136 -1.29 -2.82 24.79
CA LEU A 136 -0.68 -2.18 25.96
C LEU A 136 -0.02 -0.85 25.60
N SER A 137 -0.27 -0.34 24.39
CA SER A 137 0.18 1.01 24.00
C SER A 137 -0.43 2.06 24.92
N PRO A 138 0.28 3.19 25.12
CA PRO A 138 -0.24 4.35 25.83
C PRO A 138 -1.57 4.83 25.23
N LEU A 139 -2.37 5.49 26.04
CA LEU A 139 -3.60 6.13 25.62
C LEU A 139 -3.38 7.64 25.49
N ASP A 140 -3.98 8.25 24.47
CA ASP A 140 -4.03 9.69 24.34
C ASP A 140 -5.18 10.31 25.17
N ARG A 141 -5.43 11.61 24.97
CA ARG A 141 -6.47 12.37 25.69
C ARG A 141 -7.89 11.92 25.33
N ASP A 142 -8.06 11.33 24.15
CA ASP A 142 -9.35 10.87 23.63
C ASP A 142 -9.56 9.36 23.90
N ASN A 143 -8.67 8.77 24.70
CA ASN A 143 -8.68 7.37 25.10
C ASN A 143 -8.43 6.40 23.92
N ASP A 144 -7.76 6.89 22.88
CA ASP A 144 -7.28 6.11 21.76
C ASP A 144 -5.85 5.62 22.00
N ARG A 145 -5.53 4.43 21.48
CA ARG A 145 -4.20 3.85 21.63
C ARG A 145 -3.21 4.51 20.67
N VAL A 146 -2.10 4.99 21.22
CA VAL A 146 -1.04 5.65 20.47
C VAL A 146 -0.13 4.61 19.80
N SER A 147 0.20 4.83 18.54
CA SER A 147 1.22 4.04 17.84
C SER A 147 2.60 4.36 18.41
N VAL A 148 3.40 3.34 18.68
CA VAL A 148 4.76 3.49 19.21
C VAL A 148 5.77 3.09 18.15
N SER A 149 6.79 3.91 17.93
CA SER A 149 7.93 3.62 17.06
C SER A 149 9.16 3.26 17.88
N LEU A 150 9.90 2.23 17.47
CA LEU A 150 11.17 1.89 18.11
C LEU A 150 12.22 2.99 17.85
N ASP A 151 12.25 3.59 16.66
CA ASP A 151 13.18 4.68 16.35
C ASP A 151 12.95 5.88 17.29
N GLU A 152 11.71 6.24 17.58
CA GLU A 152 11.39 7.32 18.52
C GLU A 152 11.88 7.00 19.94
N LEU A 153 11.63 5.77 20.43
CA LEU A 153 12.14 5.33 21.74
C LEU A 153 13.67 5.38 21.79
N MET A 154 14.33 4.90 20.74
CA MET A 154 15.79 4.88 20.66
C MET A 154 16.37 6.29 20.54
N ARG A 155 15.69 7.22 19.87
CA ARG A 155 16.08 8.64 19.84
C ARG A 155 16.04 9.26 21.23
N VAL A 156 15.01 8.99 22.03
CA VAL A 156 14.92 9.46 23.42
C VAL A 156 16.10 8.91 24.24
N VAL A 157 16.38 7.62 24.14
CA VAL A 157 17.51 6.98 24.82
C VAL A 157 18.85 7.61 24.41
N ARG A 158 19.08 7.82 23.10
CA ARG A 158 20.30 8.45 22.57
C ARG A 158 20.46 9.89 23.04
N LEU A 159 19.37 10.68 23.04
CA LEU A 159 19.37 12.06 23.53
C LEU A 159 19.69 12.11 25.03
N TRP A 160 19.11 11.21 25.81
CA TRP A 160 19.38 11.09 27.24
C TRP A 160 20.85 10.76 27.51
N GLN A 161 21.41 9.78 26.80
CA GLN A 161 22.83 9.40 26.91
C GLN A 161 23.76 10.54 26.51
N ALA A 162 23.44 11.27 25.45
CA ALA A 162 24.23 12.42 25.00
C ALA A 162 24.25 13.58 26.00
N GLN A 163 23.19 13.75 26.79
CA GLN A 163 23.09 14.83 27.77
C GLN A 163 23.62 14.45 29.17
N ASN A 164 23.55 13.18 29.55
CA ASN A 164 23.88 12.72 30.91
C ASN A 164 25.29 12.12 31.07
N GLY A 165 26.13 12.12 30.04
CA GLY A 165 27.52 11.67 30.14
C GLY A 165 27.66 10.24 30.69
N ASP A 166 28.49 10.04 31.72
CA ASP A 166 28.78 8.75 32.37
C ASP A 166 27.73 8.30 33.41
N ALA A 167 26.55 8.93 33.47
CA ALA A 167 25.50 8.54 34.40
C ALA A 167 25.04 7.08 34.13
N LYS A 168 25.19 6.21 35.14
CA LYS A 168 24.85 4.77 35.07
C LYS A 168 23.35 4.47 35.22
N GLU A 169 22.50 5.49 35.20
CA GLU A 169 21.05 5.29 35.35
C GLU A 169 20.48 4.58 34.13
N ASN A 170 19.50 3.71 34.35
CA ASN A 170 18.86 2.96 33.28
C ASN A 170 17.69 3.79 32.72
N PRO A 171 17.79 4.35 31.49
CA PRO A 171 16.72 5.17 30.91
C PRO A 171 15.41 4.39 30.72
N TYR A 172 15.48 3.06 30.61
CA TYR A 172 14.30 2.23 30.48
C TYR A 172 13.43 2.21 31.73
N GLN A 173 13.99 2.42 32.92
CA GLN A 173 13.20 2.42 34.17
C GLN A 173 12.15 3.54 34.17
N GLU A 174 12.50 4.71 33.62
CA GLU A 174 11.56 5.82 33.48
C GLU A 174 10.61 5.60 32.31
N LEU A 175 11.12 5.13 31.16
CA LEU A 175 10.29 4.84 29.99
C LEU A 175 9.22 3.78 30.27
N PHE A 176 9.52 2.76 31.08
CA PHE A 176 8.56 1.70 31.41
C PHE A 176 7.34 2.18 32.21
N GLN A 177 7.44 3.35 32.85
CA GLN A 177 6.29 3.99 33.52
C GLN A 177 5.29 4.56 32.51
N HIS A 178 5.73 4.84 31.29
CA HIS A 178 4.91 5.45 30.23
C HIS A 178 4.60 4.47 29.09
N VAL A 179 5.52 3.56 28.77
CA VAL A 179 5.41 2.59 27.68
C VAL A 179 5.65 1.20 28.24
N HIS A 180 4.62 0.36 28.21
CA HIS A 180 4.69 -0.98 28.77
C HIS A 180 5.80 -1.82 28.08
N PRO A 181 6.64 -2.58 28.81
CA PRO A 181 7.78 -3.32 28.24
C PRO A 181 7.44 -4.25 27.07
N LEU A 182 6.27 -4.91 27.12
CA LEU A 182 5.76 -5.73 25.99
C LEU A 182 5.54 -4.94 24.70
N VAL A 183 5.26 -3.64 24.78
CA VAL A 183 5.15 -2.76 23.61
C VAL A 183 6.54 -2.55 23.00
N ILE A 184 7.54 -2.30 23.83
CA ILE A 184 8.95 -2.13 23.41
C ILE A 184 9.44 -3.41 22.73
N GLY A 185 9.21 -4.57 23.35
CA GLY A 185 9.52 -5.86 22.73
C GLY A 185 8.71 -6.13 21.45
N ALA A 186 7.49 -5.59 21.31
CA ALA A 186 6.71 -5.72 20.09
C ALA A 186 7.26 -4.85 18.95
N VAL A 187 7.65 -3.60 19.22
CA VAL A 187 8.20 -2.70 18.19
C VAL A 187 9.58 -3.17 17.74
N ASP A 188 10.40 -3.72 18.64
CA ASP A 188 11.69 -4.35 18.30
C ASP A 188 11.54 -5.53 17.33
N ARG A 189 10.56 -6.41 17.59
CA ARG A 189 10.23 -7.48 16.65
C ARG A 189 9.71 -6.95 15.31
N ALA A 190 8.91 -5.89 15.33
CA ALA A 190 8.37 -5.30 14.11
C ALA A 190 9.47 -4.67 13.23
N GLU A 191 10.43 -3.98 13.85
CA GLU A 191 11.57 -3.38 13.14
C GLU A 191 12.47 -4.48 12.56
N SER A 192 12.78 -5.50 13.36
CA SER A 192 13.54 -6.68 12.90
C SER A 192 12.86 -7.37 11.72
N LEU A 193 11.52 -7.51 11.76
CA LEU A 193 10.75 -8.05 10.65
C LEU A 193 10.85 -7.15 9.41
N SER A 194 10.77 -5.83 9.56
CA SER A 194 10.87 -4.89 8.43
C SER A 194 12.21 -5.02 7.69
N ILE A 195 13.31 -5.06 8.44
CA ILE A 195 14.66 -5.25 7.88
C ILE A 195 14.75 -6.60 7.17
N MET A 196 14.26 -7.68 7.79
CA MET A 196 14.24 -9.01 7.17
C MET A 196 13.44 -9.02 5.86
N LEU A 197 12.24 -8.43 5.84
CA LEU A 197 11.40 -8.34 4.64
C LEU A 197 12.12 -7.58 3.52
N CYS A 198 12.73 -6.43 3.82
CA CYS A 198 13.51 -5.68 2.84
C CYS A 198 14.65 -6.52 2.24
N ARG A 199 15.38 -7.27 3.06
CA ARG A 199 16.48 -8.12 2.60
C ARG A 199 16.00 -9.27 1.71
N GLU A 200 14.97 -9.99 2.14
CA GLU A 200 14.33 -11.06 1.35
C GLU A 200 13.86 -10.55 -0.02
N LEU A 201 13.28 -9.34 -0.05
CA LEU A 201 12.82 -8.70 -1.28
C LEU A 201 13.98 -8.30 -2.20
N LEU A 202 15.05 -7.71 -1.64
CA LEU A 202 16.24 -7.34 -2.41
C LEU A 202 16.99 -8.58 -2.94
N ALA A 203 16.98 -9.70 -2.20
CA ALA A 203 17.67 -10.93 -2.56
C ALA A 203 17.21 -11.55 -3.89
N TYR A 204 16.02 -11.20 -4.39
CA TYR A 204 15.55 -11.63 -5.71
C TYR A 204 16.42 -11.13 -6.87
N HIS A 205 17.17 -10.04 -6.70
CA HIS A 205 17.97 -9.44 -7.77
C HIS A 205 19.33 -8.88 -7.35
N ILE A 206 19.58 -8.71 -6.04
CA ILE A 206 20.87 -8.31 -5.48
C ILE A 206 21.48 -9.50 -4.76
N LYS A 207 22.66 -9.96 -5.20
CA LYS A 207 23.38 -11.09 -4.58
C LYS A 207 24.29 -10.69 -3.41
N ASP A 208 24.62 -9.41 -3.30
CA ASP A 208 25.56 -8.91 -2.29
C ASP A 208 24.83 -8.57 -0.99
N ASP A 209 25.06 -9.37 0.05
CA ASP A 209 24.41 -9.24 1.36
C ASP A 209 24.72 -7.89 2.04
N GLU A 210 25.93 -7.34 1.86
CA GLU A 210 26.31 -6.05 2.44
C GLU A 210 25.50 -4.91 1.81
N THR A 211 25.31 -4.93 0.49
CA THR A 211 24.43 -4.00 -0.22
C THR A 211 22.98 -4.13 0.23
N GLN A 212 22.47 -5.37 0.39
CA GLN A 212 21.12 -5.59 0.89
C GLN A 212 20.93 -4.98 2.29
N GLU A 213 21.86 -5.25 3.21
CA GLU A 213 21.83 -4.75 4.59
C GLU A 213 21.90 -3.21 4.62
N LYS A 214 22.78 -2.62 3.82
CA LYS A 214 22.91 -1.16 3.70
C LYS A 214 21.62 -0.50 3.23
N ILE A 215 20.98 -1.04 2.19
CA ILE A 215 19.72 -0.50 1.65
C ILE A 215 18.60 -0.67 2.68
N ALA A 216 18.45 -1.87 3.26
CA ALA A 216 17.42 -2.17 4.25
C ALA A 216 17.57 -1.30 5.51
N GLY A 217 18.78 -1.15 6.04
CA GLY A 217 19.08 -0.29 7.18
C GLY A 217 18.84 1.19 6.87
N ALA A 218 19.18 1.66 5.67
CA ALA A 218 18.91 3.03 5.26
C ALA A 218 17.40 3.33 5.24
N LEU A 219 16.58 2.43 4.67
CA LEU A 219 15.13 2.61 4.57
C LEU A 219 14.41 2.50 5.93
N ASN A 220 15.00 1.83 6.92
CA ASN A 220 14.41 1.67 8.26
C ASN A 220 14.88 2.71 9.29
N ALA A 221 16.11 3.23 9.20
CA ALA A 221 16.66 4.05 10.29
C ALA A 221 17.23 5.41 9.88
N LYS A 222 17.47 5.66 8.59
CA LYS A 222 18.18 6.87 8.14
C LYS A 222 17.31 8.14 8.19
N TYR A 223 16.00 7.99 8.01
CA TYR A 223 15.11 9.11 7.76
C TYR A 223 14.39 9.56 9.03
N PRO A 224 14.20 10.87 9.24
CA PRO A 224 13.63 11.42 10.47
C PRO A 224 12.09 11.34 10.54
N SER A 225 11.44 10.90 9.46
CA SER A 225 9.98 10.82 9.37
C SER A 225 9.59 9.68 8.44
N HIS A 226 8.59 8.90 8.85
CA HIS A 226 8.00 7.84 8.04
C HIS A 226 7.46 8.34 6.68
N GLY A 227 7.06 9.62 6.63
CA GLY A 227 6.58 10.29 5.41
C GLY A 227 7.66 11.01 4.61
N TYR A 228 8.95 10.81 4.93
CA TYR A 228 10.04 11.49 4.22
C TYR A 228 10.06 11.07 2.74
N PRO A 229 10.00 12.02 1.78
CA PRO A 229 9.99 11.67 0.36
C PRO A 229 11.39 11.29 -0.11
N ILE A 230 11.58 10.01 -0.41
CA ILE A 230 12.79 9.48 -1.05
C ILE A 230 12.63 9.67 -2.56
N LEU A 231 13.15 10.81 -3.03
CA LEU A 231 13.17 11.17 -4.45
C LEU A 231 14.25 10.41 -5.22
N PHE A 232 14.21 10.49 -6.55
CA PHE A 232 15.09 9.78 -7.48
C PHE A 232 16.59 9.78 -7.09
N GLU A 233 17.17 10.94 -6.83
CA GLU A 233 18.60 11.05 -6.49
C GLU A 233 18.94 10.41 -5.14
N GLU A 234 18.03 10.45 -4.17
CA GLU A 234 18.23 9.79 -2.88
C GLU A 234 18.05 8.27 -3.00
N ALA A 235 17.05 7.80 -3.76
CA ALA A 235 16.87 6.38 -4.07
C ALA A 235 18.12 5.79 -4.72
N LYS A 236 18.71 6.51 -5.67
CA LYS A 236 19.99 6.15 -6.30
C LYS A 236 21.14 6.15 -5.29
N ARG A 237 21.21 7.15 -4.40
CA ARG A 237 22.27 7.28 -3.38
C ARG A 237 22.26 6.17 -2.35
N ILE A 238 21.08 5.67 -1.94
CA ILE A 238 20.97 4.56 -0.99
C ILE A 238 21.33 3.21 -1.62
N GLY A 239 21.35 3.10 -2.96
CA GLY A 239 21.79 1.90 -3.68
C GLY A 239 20.69 1.22 -4.50
N LEU A 240 19.49 1.80 -4.61
CA LEU A 240 18.44 1.25 -5.47
C LEU A 240 18.80 1.46 -6.95
N LYS A 241 18.53 0.44 -7.78
CA LYS A 241 18.64 0.55 -9.23
C LYS A 241 17.45 1.34 -9.78
N VAL A 242 17.65 2.63 -10.00
CA VAL A 242 16.61 3.55 -10.47
C VAL A 242 16.91 4.14 -11.85
N SER A 243 15.88 4.37 -12.65
CA SER A 243 15.93 5.09 -13.93
C SER A 243 14.72 6.02 -14.09
N HIS A 244 14.74 6.93 -15.07
CA HIS A 244 13.63 7.84 -15.32
C HIS A 244 12.62 7.23 -16.29
N LEU A 245 11.32 7.40 -15.99
CA LEU A 245 10.28 7.14 -16.98
C LEU A 245 10.41 8.11 -18.16
N THR A 246 10.17 7.62 -19.38
CA THR A 246 10.08 8.50 -20.53
C THR A 246 8.85 9.41 -20.39
N PRO A 247 8.88 10.65 -20.92
CA PRO A 247 7.73 11.56 -20.82
C PRO A 247 6.43 11.00 -21.38
N GLU A 248 6.51 10.20 -22.45
CA GLU A 248 5.36 9.57 -23.08
C GLU A 248 4.72 8.51 -22.18
N ILE A 249 5.52 7.59 -21.62
CA ILE A 249 5.03 6.56 -20.70
C ILE A 249 4.47 7.22 -19.45
N ASN A 250 5.20 8.17 -18.85
CA ASN A 250 4.74 8.88 -17.65
C ASN A 250 3.37 9.55 -17.88
N THR A 251 3.16 10.20 -19.03
CA THR A 251 1.88 10.83 -19.38
C THR A 251 0.73 9.81 -19.44
N LEU A 252 0.96 8.63 -20.01
CA LEU A 252 -0.05 7.57 -20.09
C LEU A 252 -0.35 6.97 -18.70
N LEU A 253 0.68 6.76 -17.88
CA LEU A 253 0.49 6.26 -16.51
C LEU A 253 -0.27 7.27 -15.63
N LEU A 254 -0.06 8.57 -15.81
CA LEU A 254 -0.83 9.60 -15.12
C LEU A 254 -2.30 9.62 -15.56
N LYS A 255 -2.58 9.50 -16.86
CA LYS A 255 -3.96 9.34 -17.37
C LYS A 255 -4.62 8.07 -16.82
N LEU A 256 -3.86 7.00 -16.68
CA LEU A 256 -4.35 5.76 -16.09
C LEU A 256 -4.68 5.95 -14.60
N ASN A 257 -3.81 6.65 -13.87
CA ASN A 257 -4.07 7.06 -12.49
C ASN A 257 -5.32 7.94 -12.36
N GLU A 258 -5.58 8.88 -13.27
CA GLU A 258 -6.80 9.70 -13.26
C GLU A 258 -8.06 8.82 -13.35
N LEU A 259 -8.07 7.82 -14.24
CA LEU A 259 -9.17 6.87 -14.36
C LEU A 259 -9.33 6.01 -13.09
N TYR A 260 -8.22 5.51 -12.52
CA TYR A 260 -8.26 4.80 -11.24
C TYR A 260 -8.78 5.69 -10.11
N SER A 261 -8.40 6.97 -10.09
CA SER A 261 -8.86 7.93 -9.09
C SER A 261 -10.37 8.21 -9.24
N GLU A 262 -10.90 8.26 -10.46
CA GLU A 262 -12.34 8.40 -10.71
C GLU A 262 -13.10 7.14 -10.26
N MET A 263 -12.55 5.95 -10.47
CA MET A 263 -13.12 4.69 -9.97
C MET A 263 -13.02 4.57 -8.43
N GLY A 264 -11.93 5.06 -7.83
CA GLY A 264 -11.68 5.04 -6.39
C GLY A 264 -12.24 6.24 -5.62
N GLN A 265 -13.06 7.09 -6.27
CA GLN A 265 -13.61 8.30 -5.67
C GLN A 265 -14.51 7.98 -4.46
N ARG A 266 -14.65 8.96 -3.56
CA ARG A 266 -15.54 8.83 -2.40
C ARG A 266 -16.99 8.61 -2.86
N ALA A 267 -17.62 7.55 -2.38
CA ALA A 267 -18.96 7.13 -2.76
C ALA A 267 -19.79 6.89 -1.49
N THR A 268 -19.84 7.91 -0.63
CA THR A 268 -20.68 7.92 0.57
C THR A 268 -22.03 8.59 0.29
N THR A 269 -23.11 7.90 0.65
CA THR A 269 -24.48 8.42 0.59
C THR A 269 -25.00 8.59 2.00
N ASP A 270 -25.10 9.84 2.46
CA ASP A 270 -25.65 10.15 3.77
C ASP A 270 -27.18 10.15 3.68
N PHE A 271 -27.84 9.23 4.38
CA PHE A 271 -29.30 9.17 4.45
C PHE A 271 -29.81 10.20 5.46
N ASP A 272 -29.22 10.20 6.65
CA ASP A 272 -29.44 11.13 7.75
C ASP A 272 -28.15 11.33 8.57
N ASP A 273 -28.23 12.06 9.70
CA ASP A 273 -27.08 12.40 10.55
C ASP A 273 -26.42 11.18 11.24
N THR A 274 -27.12 10.04 11.25
CA THR A 274 -26.69 8.79 11.89
C THR A 274 -26.55 7.61 10.93
N HIS A 275 -27.02 7.71 9.69
CA HIS A 275 -26.95 6.63 8.70
C HIS A 275 -26.30 7.09 7.41
N ALA A 276 -25.29 6.33 6.98
CA ALA A 276 -24.66 6.51 5.68
C ALA A 276 -24.37 5.16 5.03
N HIS A 277 -24.28 5.11 3.72
CA HIS A 277 -23.82 3.94 2.97
C HIS A 277 -22.54 4.26 2.20
N GLY A 278 -21.53 3.39 2.32
CA GLY A 278 -20.26 3.51 1.61
C GLY A 278 -20.15 2.45 0.52
N ASN A 279 -19.90 2.88 -0.72
CA ASN A 279 -19.82 2.01 -1.89
C ASN A 279 -18.51 2.21 -2.69
N GLU A 280 -17.37 2.20 -2.02
CA GLU A 280 -16.10 2.70 -2.58
C GLU A 280 -15.18 1.59 -3.09
N ILE A 281 -14.44 1.88 -4.16
CA ILE A 281 -13.38 0.99 -4.63
C ILE A 281 -12.07 1.38 -3.97
N LEU A 282 -11.49 0.46 -3.19
CA LEU A 282 -10.29 0.75 -2.39
C LEU A 282 -9.01 0.27 -3.06
N ASN A 283 -9.01 -0.95 -3.57
CA ASN A 283 -7.86 -1.60 -4.18
C ASN A 283 -8.19 -2.01 -5.61
N ILE A 284 -7.25 -1.81 -6.54
CA ILE A 284 -7.39 -2.17 -7.94
C ILE A 284 -6.12 -2.86 -8.42
N TRP A 285 -6.31 -4.03 -9.03
CA TRP A 285 -5.34 -4.77 -9.82
C TRP A 285 -5.82 -4.86 -11.26
N GLU A 286 -5.03 -4.47 -12.24
CA GLU A 286 -5.42 -4.57 -13.65
C GLU A 286 -4.27 -4.98 -14.56
N SER A 287 -4.59 -5.77 -15.58
CA SER A 287 -3.70 -6.04 -16.69
C SER A 287 -4.52 -6.31 -17.95
N THR A 288 -3.88 -6.83 -18.99
CA THR A 288 -4.52 -7.07 -20.28
C THR A 288 -5.74 -7.98 -20.13
N SER A 289 -6.91 -7.46 -20.49
CA SER A 289 -8.21 -8.13 -20.49
C SER A 289 -8.75 -8.55 -19.12
N VAL A 290 -8.16 -8.10 -18.01
CA VAL A 290 -8.62 -8.44 -16.64
C VAL A 290 -8.42 -7.27 -15.68
N LEU A 291 -9.46 -6.98 -14.91
CA LEU A 291 -9.49 -5.99 -13.82
C LEU A 291 -10.08 -6.67 -12.60
N VAL A 292 -9.37 -6.65 -11.48
CA VAL A 292 -9.81 -7.16 -10.19
C VAL A 292 -9.78 -6.01 -9.19
N TYR A 293 -10.86 -5.78 -8.47
CA TYR A 293 -10.94 -4.66 -7.53
C TYR A 293 -11.72 -5.02 -6.27
N TYR A 294 -11.30 -4.44 -5.15
CA TYR A 294 -12.03 -4.54 -3.90
C TYR A 294 -13.01 -3.38 -3.78
N GLN A 295 -14.29 -3.72 -3.62
CA GLN A 295 -15.34 -2.74 -3.38
C GLN A 295 -15.86 -2.90 -1.96
N GLN A 296 -15.66 -1.85 -1.18
CA GLN A 296 -16.34 -1.66 0.09
C GLN A 296 -17.80 -1.35 -0.18
N ASP A 297 -18.69 -2.10 0.44
CA ASP A 297 -20.14 -2.01 0.24
C ASP A 297 -20.80 -2.32 1.58
N LYS A 298 -21.04 -1.27 2.37
CA LYS A 298 -21.54 -1.41 3.74
C LYS A 298 -22.27 -0.17 4.24
N ASP A 299 -23.15 -0.42 5.21
CA ASP A 299 -23.86 0.62 5.93
C ASP A 299 -23.05 1.07 7.15
N TRP A 300 -23.19 2.33 7.48
CA TRP A 300 -22.61 2.99 8.63
C TRP A 300 -23.75 3.53 9.48
N PHE A 301 -23.73 3.19 10.77
CA PHE A 301 -24.64 3.72 11.76
C PHE A 301 -23.86 4.37 12.90
N TYR A 302 -24.15 5.63 13.20
CA TYR A 302 -23.57 6.34 14.32
C TYR A 302 -24.36 6.02 15.59
N ARG A 303 -23.74 5.27 16.51
CA ARG A 303 -24.34 4.95 17.80
C ARG A 303 -24.01 6.09 18.78
N THR A 304 -24.96 6.99 18.97
CA THR A 304 -24.81 8.20 19.81
C THR A 304 -24.35 7.92 21.24
N GLU A 305 -24.86 6.84 21.85
CA GLU A 305 -24.52 6.42 23.22
C GLU A 305 -23.04 6.07 23.38
N GLU A 306 -22.45 5.45 22.35
CA GLU A 306 -21.05 5.01 22.35
C GLU A 306 -20.13 6.01 21.61
N ARG A 307 -20.70 7.09 21.05
CA ARG A 307 -20.01 8.11 20.26
C ARG A 307 -19.11 7.55 19.18
N ARG A 308 -19.56 6.48 18.51
CA ARG A 308 -18.80 5.81 17.45
C ARG A 308 -19.67 5.37 16.29
N TRP A 309 -19.06 5.30 15.11
CA TRP A 309 -19.65 4.66 13.95
C TRP A 309 -19.48 3.14 14.05
N ILE A 310 -20.55 2.41 13.77
CA ILE A 310 -20.55 0.95 13.62
C ILE A 310 -20.95 0.60 12.20
N SER A 311 -20.33 -0.44 11.64
CA SER A 311 -20.68 -0.95 10.32
C SER A 311 -21.77 -2.00 10.42
N LEU A 312 -22.75 -1.93 9.51
CA LEU A 312 -23.85 -2.87 9.35
C LEU A 312 -23.91 -3.35 7.89
N ASN A 313 -24.52 -4.51 7.66
CA ASN A 313 -24.73 -5.09 6.32
C ASN A 313 -23.47 -5.08 5.43
N ASP A 314 -22.32 -5.42 6.01
CA ASP A 314 -21.06 -5.41 5.27
C ASP A 314 -21.05 -6.56 4.24
N ILE A 315 -21.18 -6.18 2.97
CA ILE A 315 -21.15 -7.08 1.83
C ILE A 315 -19.98 -6.73 0.90
N SER A 316 -18.94 -6.09 1.46
CA SER A 316 -17.70 -5.75 0.77
C SER A 316 -17.04 -7.00 0.22
N ARG A 317 -16.52 -6.91 -1.01
CA ARG A 317 -15.94 -8.08 -1.69
C ARG A 317 -15.04 -7.69 -2.83
N TRP A 318 -14.20 -8.64 -3.22
CA TRP A 318 -13.47 -8.59 -4.47
C TRP A 318 -14.38 -8.91 -5.65
N ARG A 319 -14.20 -8.14 -6.72
CA ARG A 319 -14.94 -8.27 -7.97
C ARG A 319 -13.95 -8.36 -9.11
N ARG A 320 -14.31 -9.09 -10.15
CA ARG A 320 -13.50 -9.21 -11.37
C ARG A 320 -14.29 -8.81 -12.60
N VAL A 321 -13.60 -8.18 -13.53
CA VAL A 321 -14.08 -7.78 -14.83
C VAL A 321 -13.14 -8.35 -15.87
N THR A 322 -13.65 -9.17 -16.76
CA THR A 322 -12.85 -9.83 -17.79
C THR A 322 -13.38 -9.50 -19.18
N LYS A 323 -12.48 -9.35 -20.13
CA LYS A 323 -12.83 -9.25 -21.55
C LYS A 323 -12.73 -10.61 -22.22
N VAL A 324 -13.85 -11.12 -22.74
CA VAL A 324 -13.91 -12.35 -23.52
C VAL A 324 -14.42 -12.00 -24.91
N GLY A 325 -13.50 -11.95 -25.89
CA GLY A 325 -13.78 -11.41 -27.22
C GLY A 325 -14.20 -9.94 -27.16
N ASN A 326 -15.43 -9.64 -27.60
CA ASN A 326 -16.01 -8.29 -27.57
C ASN A 326 -16.91 -8.03 -26.35
N LYS A 327 -17.11 -9.02 -25.47
CA LYS A 327 -17.96 -8.87 -24.28
C LYS A 327 -17.12 -8.59 -23.04
N VAL A 328 -17.66 -7.73 -22.18
CA VAL A 328 -17.12 -7.45 -20.84
C VAL A 328 -18.03 -8.16 -19.84
N GLU A 329 -17.46 -9.07 -19.07
CA GLU A 329 -18.16 -9.87 -18.07
C GLU A 329 -17.74 -9.41 -16.68
N LYS A 330 -18.71 -9.25 -15.77
CA LYS A 330 -18.46 -8.91 -14.37
C LYS A 330 -18.87 -10.09 -13.50
N SER A 331 -18.02 -10.49 -12.57
CA SER A 331 -18.32 -11.54 -11.59
C SER A 331 -17.70 -11.24 -10.24
N ILE A 332 -18.15 -11.95 -9.21
CA ILE A 332 -17.62 -11.84 -7.85
C ILE A 332 -16.44 -12.79 -7.72
N LEU A 333 -15.37 -12.32 -7.07
CA LEU A 333 -14.26 -13.15 -6.65
C LEU A 333 -14.47 -13.50 -5.17
N HIS A 334 -14.73 -14.77 -4.89
CA HIS A 334 -14.94 -15.24 -3.53
C HIS A 334 -13.59 -15.53 -2.88
N ILE A 335 -13.18 -14.63 -1.98
CA ILE A 335 -12.03 -14.79 -1.09
C ILE A 335 -12.61 -15.07 0.30
N ALA A 336 -12.20 -16.17 0.93
CA ALA A 336 -12.73 -16.66 2.20
C ALA A 336 -11.87 -16.20 3.38
#